data_AF-A0A1J4X1X2-F1
#
_entry.id   AF-A0A1J4X1X2-F1
#
_cell.length_a   1.000
_cell.length_b   1.000
_cell.length_c   1.000
_cell.angle_alpha   90.00
_cell.angle_beta   90.00
_cell.angle_gamma   90.00
#
_symmetry.space_group_name_H-M   'P 1'
#
loop_
_entity.id
_entity.type
_entity.pdbx_description
1 polymer ?
#
loop_
_entity_poly.entity_id
_entity_poly.type
_entity_poly.pdbx_seq_one_letter_code
_entity_poly.pdbx_strand_id
1 'polypeptide(L)'
;MTIEVLGSGCAKCKKLHELTKAAAAELGLQTEIVYSTDIEKIITMGAISSPVLALNGKPVLVGSVPDIQTIKKLLAAHTEEKDGEEGCCSGKEICDIRCAPQNPPAGESCSCGSC
;
A
#
# COMPACT_ATOMS: atom_id res chain seq x y z
N MET A 1 5.71 -0.31 9.80
CA MET A 1 4.34 -0.85 9.87
C MET A 1 4.41 -2.36 10.07
N THR A 2 3.34 -3.01 10.49
CA THR A 2 3.31 -4.49 10.63
C THR A 2 2.23 -5.05 9.72
N ILE A 3 2.59 -6.03 8.88
CA ILE A 3 1.64 -6.73 8.03
C ILE A 3 1.32 -8.07 8.68
N GLU A 4 0.06 -8.29 9.03
CA GLU A 4 -0.41 -9.54 9.61
C GLU A 4 -1.34 -10.26 8.64
N VAL A 5 -1.02 -11.50 8.30
CA VAL A 5 -1.89 -12.38 7.51
C VAL A 5 -2.59 -13.33 8.46
N LEU A 6 -3.89 -13.17 8.59
CA LEU A 6 -4.75 -13.97 9.45
C LEU A 6 -5.47 -15.04 8.62
N GLY A 7 -5.23 -16.32 8.92
CA GLY A 7 -5.89 -17.39 8.16
C GLY A 7 -5.73 -18.78 8.77
N SER A 8 -6.67 -19.66 8.42
CA SER A 8 -6.71 -21.06 8.88
C SER A 8 -5.73 -22.00 8.16
N GLY A 9 -4.80 -21.47 7.35
CA GLY A 9 -3.74 -22.25 6.70
C GLY A 9 -4.09 -22.82 5.32
N CYS A 10 -5.23 -22.42 4.73
CA CYS A 10 -5.62 -22.86 3.39
C CYS A 10 -4.63 -22.43 2.29
N ALA A 11 -4.64 -23.12 1.14
CA ALA A 11 -3.77 -22.81 0.00
C ALA A 11 -3.84 -21.34 -0.46
N LYS A 12 -5.02 -20.72 -0.36
CA LYS A 12 -5.25 -19.29 -0.65
C LYS A 12 -4.49 -18.37 0.32
N CYS A 13 -4.45 -18.69 1.61
CA CYS A 13 -3.76 -17.90 2.63
C CYS A 13 -2.25 -17.88 2.37
N LYS A 14 -1.67 -19.04 2.03
CA LYS A 14 -0.25 -19.14 1.66
C LYS A 14 0.08 -18.28 0.43
N LYS A 15 -0.77 -18.33 -0.60
CA LYS A 15 -0.58 -17.54 -1.80
C LYS A 15 -0.63 -16.03 -1.51
N LEU A 16 -1.57 -15.60 -0.67
CA LEU A 16 -1.66 -14.19 -0.26
C LEU A 16 -0.41 -13.73 0.51
N HIS A 17 0.12 -14.56 1.41
CA HIS A 17 1.35 -14.28 2.15
C HIS A 17 2.57 -14.08 1.21
N GLU A 18 2.76 -15.00 0.26
CA GLU A 18 3.84 -14.92 -0.73
C GLU A 18 3.74 -13.65 -1.59
N LEU A 19 2.55 -13.34 -2.10
CA LEU A 19 2.31 -12.14 -2.90
C LEU A 19 2.54 -10.85 -2.10
N THR A 20 2.15 -10.84 -0.83
CA THR A 20 2.33 -9.70 0.07
C THR A 20 3.81 -9.46 0.35
N LYS A 21 4.58 -10.53 0.56
CA LYS A 21 6.04 -10.45 0.73
C LYS A 21 6.73 -9.90 -0.52
N ALA A 22 6.35 -10.38 -1.70
CA ALA A 22 6.86 -9.86 -2.96
C ALA A 22 6.49 -8.39 -3.17
N ALA A 23 5.23 -8.01 -2.95
CA ALA A 23 4.75 -6.64 -3.07
C ALA A 23 5.47 -5.68 -2.11
N ALA A 24 5.66 -6.07 -0.85
CA ALA A 24 6.40 -5.27 0.13
C ALA A 24 7.87 -5.08 -0.26
N ALA A 25 8.52 -6.14 -0.77
CA ALA A 25 9.89 -6.06 -1.26
C ALA A 25 10.03 -5.13 -2.48
N GLU A 26 9.09 -5.19 -3.42
CA GLU A 26 9.08 -4.29 -4.59
C GLU A 26 8.86 -2.82 -4.22
N LEU A 27 8.04 -2.56 -3.19
CA LEU A 27 7.81 -1.21 -2.67
C LEU A 27 8.94 -0.73 -1.75
N GLY A 28 9.97 -1.55 -1.50
CA GLY A 28 11.06 -1.21 -0.57
C GLY A 28 10.61 -1.08 0.89
N LEU A 29 9.43 -1.62 1.23
CA LEU A 29 8.88 -1.56 2.58
C LEU A 29 9.59 -2.60 3.46
N GLN A 30 10.51 -2.13 4.30
CA GLN A 30 11.16 -2.95 5.33
C GLN A 30 10.17 -3.20 6.48
N THR A 31 9.22 -4.09 6.25
CA THR A 31 8.18 -4.45 7.22
C THR A 31 8.13 -5.94 7.42
N GLU A 32 7.89 -6.33 8.68
CA GLU A 32 7.72 -7.71 9.05
C GLU A 32 6.32 -8.21 8.62
N ILE A 33 6.32 -9.29 7.85
CA ILE A 33 5.10 -10.01 7.48
C ILE A 33 4.94 -11.18 8.45
N VAL A 34 3.93 -11.10 9.32
CA VAL A 34 3.63 -12.10 10.34
C VAL A 34 2.40 -12.89 9.91
N TYR A 35 2.51 -14.21 9.89
CA TYR A 35 1.37 -15.09 9.68
C TYR A 35 0.81 -15.52 11.04
N SER A 36 -0.44 -15.17 11.33
CA SER A 36 -1.08 -15.51 12.59
C SER A 36 -2.36 -16.30 12.32
N THR A 37 -2.64 -17.30 13.13
CA THR A 37 -3.86 -18.12 13.03
C THR A 37 -4.86 -17.81 14.14
N ASP A 38 -4.71 -16.64 14.77
CA ASP A 38 -5.47 -16.23 15.92
C ASP A 38 -6.91 -15.89 15.55
N ILE A 39 -7.83 -16.80 15.90
CA ILE A 39 -9.27 -16.63 15.63
C ILE A 39 -9.82 -15.47 16.47
N GLU A 40 -9.30 -15.25 17.67
CA GLU A 40 -9.75 -14.17 18.57
C GLU A 40 -9.50 -12.79 17.96
N LYS A 41 -8.34 -12.58 17.33
CA LYS A 41 -8.04 -11.35 16.58
C LYS A 41 -9.01 -11.15 15.40
N ILE A 42 -9.29 -12.20 14.64
CA ILE A 42 -10.20 -12.16 13.47
C ILE A 42 -11.59 -11.68 13.90
N ILE A 43 -12.13 -12.24 14.98
CA ILE A 43 -13.45 -11.89 15.51
C ILE A 43 -13.45 -10.44 16.04
N THR A 44 -12.42 -10.05 16.79
CA THR A 44 -12.28 -8.69 17.33
C THR A 44 -12.23 -7.64 16.22
N MET A 45 -11.63 -8.00 15.09
CA MET A 45 -11.53 -7.16 13.89
C MET A 45 -12.81 -7.14 13.04
N GLY A 46 -13.86 -7.88 13.43
CA GLY A 46 -15.13 -7.94 12.70
C GLY A 46 -15.07 -8.72 11.40
N ALA A 47 -14.04 -9.54 11.18
CA ALA A 47 -13.94 -10.37 10.00
C ALA A 47 -14.65 -11.71 10.23
N ILE A 48 -15.68 -11.99 9.44
CA ILE A 48 -16.44 -13.25 9.50
C ILE A 48 -15.79 -14.34 8.65
N SER A 49 -14.98 -13.95 7.66
CA SER A 49 -14.44 -14.83 6.63
C SER A 49 -12.91 -14.73 6.54
N SER A 50 -12.22 -15.84 6.73
CA SER A 50 -10.79 -15.97 6.43
C SER A 50 -10.57 -16.33 4.95
N PRO A 51 -9.48 -15.89 4.29
CA PRO A 51 -8.31 -15.17 4.81
C PRO A 51 -8.55 -13.67 5.04
N VAL A 52 -7.84 -13.11 6.03
CA VAL A 52 -7.87 -11.69 6.37
C VAL A 52 -6.45 -11.13 6.29
N LEU A 53 -6.30 -9.98 5.63
CA LEU A 53 -5.06 -9.20 5.63
C LEU A 53 -5.25 -7.99 6.54
N ALA A 54 -4.35 -7.85 7.52
CA ALA A 54 -4.36 -6.77 8.48
C ALA A 54 -3.08 -5.93 8.35
N LEU A 55 -3.23 -4.60 8.35
CA LEU A 55 -2.13 -3.65 8.36
C LEU A 55 -2.20 -2.86 9.67
N ASN A 56 -1.17 -2.97 10.52
CA ASN A 56 -1.12 -2.36 11.85
C ASN A 56 -2.39 -2.65 12.70
N GLY A 57 -2.87 -3.90 12.68
CA GLY A 57 -4.09 -4.30 13.40
C GLY A 57 -5.42 -3.86 12.76
N LYS A 58 -5.40 -3.25 11.57
CA LYS A 58 -6.63 -2.89 10.82
C LYS A 58 -6.88 -3.85 9.67
N PRO A 59 -8.07 -4.46 9.54
CA PRO A 59 -8.38 -5.36 8.44
C PRO A 59 -8.57 -4.55 7.16
N VAL A 60 -7.72 -4.79 6.15
CA VAL A 60 -7.81 -4.12 4.84
C VAL A 60 -8.43 -5.01 3.79
N LEU A 61 -8.42 -6.32 4.01
CA LEU A 61 -8.99 -7.29 3.09
C LEU A 61 -9.55 -8.49 3.85
N VAL A 62 -10.72 -8.96 3.41
CA VAL A 62 -11.45 -10.07 4.02
C VAL A 62 -11.98 -11.01 2.93
N GLY A 63 -11.72 -12.31 3.05
CA GLY A 63 -12.34 -13.37 2.24
C GLY A 63 -11.92 -13.48 0.77
N SER A 64 -10.95 -12.67 0.31
CA SER A 64 -10.49 -12.66 -1.09
C SER A 64 -8.97 -12.70 -1.22
N VAL A 65 -8.44 -13.05 -2.40
CA VAL A 65 -7.00 -12.95 -2.69
C VAL A 65 -6.86 -12.21 -4.01
N PRO A 66 -6.49 -10.92 -3.98
CA PRO A 66 -6.37 -10.11 -5.18
C PRO A 66 -4.99 -10.28 -5.82
N ASP A 67 -4.80 -9.62 -6.96
CA ASP A 67 -3.52 -9.58 -7.67
C ASP A 67 -2.45 -8.75 -6.95
N ILE A 68 -1.18 -9.00 -7.29
CA ILE A 68 -0.03 -8.32 -6.69
C ILE A 68 -0.10 -6.79 -6.85
N GLN A 69 -0.65 -6.29 -7.97
CA GLN A 69 -0.85 -4.85 -8.17
C GLN A 69 -1.82 -4.26 -7.15
N THR A 70 -2.92 -4.95 -6.84
CA THR A 70 -3.90 -4.51 -5.85
C THR A 70 -3.31 -4.55 -4.46
N ILE A 71 -2.52 -5.58 -4.12
CA ILE A 71 -1.82 -5.66 -2.83
C ILE A 71 -0.86 -4.48 -2.68
N LYS A 72 -0.09 -4.15 -3.72
CA LYS A 72 0.77 -2.96 -3.74
C LYS A 72 -0.03 -1.69 -3.49
N LYS A 73 -1.19 -1.52 -4.14
CA LYS A 73 -2.09 -0.38 -3.89
C LYS A 73 -2.62 -0.33 -2.45
N LEU A 74 -2.98 -1.47 -1.87
CA LEU A 74 -3.45 -1.52 -0.48
C LEU A 74 -2.34 -1.19 0.51
N LEU A 75 -1.13 -1.70 0.28
CA LEU A 75 0.05 -1.35 1.07
C LEU A 75 0.33 0.15 0.95
N ALA A 76 0.41 0.67 -0.27
CA ALA A 76 0.62 2.09 -0.56
C ALA A 76 -0.46 3.01 0.04
N ALA A 77 -1.73 2.60 0.02
CA ALA A 77 -2.83 3.38 0.60
C ALA A 77 -2.75 3.48 2.13
N HIS A 78 -2.04 2.56 2.79
CA HIS A 78 -1.87 2.51 4.24
C HIS A 78 -0.44 2.81 4.70
N THR A 79 0.47 3.08 3.75
CA THR A 79 1.79 3.67 3.97
C THR A 79 1.77 5.06 3.36
N GLU A 80 1.46 6.08 4.16
CA GLU A 80 1.77 7.44 3.76
C GLU A 80 3.28 7.54 3.59
N GLU A 81 3.76 7.51 2.35
CA GLU A 81 4.89 8.25 1.75
C GLU A 81 5.17 7.70 0.33
N LYS A 82 5.55 8.63 -0.55
CA LYS A 82 5.59 8.57 -2.00
C LYS A 82 6.40 7.42 -2.61
N ASP A 83 5.91 6.86 -3.71
CA ASP A 83 6.46 7.11 -5.05
C ASP A 83 5.47 6.52 -6.07
N GLY A 84 4.94 7.32 -6.98
CA GLY A 84 5.51 7.25 -8.32
C GLY A 84 4.36 6.92 -9.26
N GLU A 85 3.73 7.98 -9.72
CA GLU A 85 2.75 7.97 -10.79
C GLU A 85 3.42 7.40 -12.05
N GLU A 86 3.18 6.13 -12.33
CA GLU A 86 3.53 5.58 -13.65
C GLU A 86 2.34 5.72 -14.59
N GLY A 87 2.49 6.68 -15.49
CA GLY A 87 1.99 6.51 -16.85
C GLY A 87 0.99 7.54 -17.32
N CYS A 88 1.47 8.78 -17.43
CA CYS A 88 0.90 9.83 -18.26
C CYS A 88 0.53 9.32 -19.66
N CYS A 89 -0.71 9.63 -20.07
CA CYS A 89 -1.20 9.74 -21.45
C CYS A 89 -1.01 8.54 -22.39
N SER A 90 -2.06 7.73 -22.53
CA SER A 90 -2.39 7.20 -23.86
C SER A 90 -3.00 8.32 -24.72
N GLY A 91 -2.09 9.13 -25.30
CA GLY A 91 -2.23 9.87 -26.55
C GLY A 91 -3.30 10.96 -26.68
N LYS A 92 -2.91 12.23 -26.55
CA LYS A 92 -2.45 13.06 -27.70
C LYS A 92 -2.20 14.53 -27.27
N GLU A 93 -0.92 14.91 -27.39
CA GLU A 93 -0.38 16.25 -27.74
C GLU A 93 -0.31 17.39 -26.68
N ILE A 94 0.94 17.65 -26.29
CA ILE A 94 1.57 18.95 -25.93
C ILE A 94 0.96 19.72 -24.73
N CYS A 95 1.70 19.85 -23.62
CA CYS A 95 2.72 20.89 -23.48
C CYS A 95 3.35 20.83 -22.09
N ASP A 96 4.66 20.96 -22.10
CA ASP A 96 5.60 20.98 -20.98
C ASP A 96 5.30 22.16 -20.03
N ILE A 97 4.92 21.89 -18.78
CA ILE A 97 5.43 22.56 -17.57
C ILE A 97 4.93 21.82 -16.32
N ARG A 98 5.92 21.23 -15.65
CA ARG A 98 5.98 20.56 -14.34
C ARG A 98 4.81 20.85 -13.39
N CYS A 99 4.12 19.78 -12.96
CA CYS A 99 3.39 19.81 -11.69
C CYS A 99 3.62 18.49 -10.95
N ALA A 100 4.73 18.43 -10.21
CA ALA A 100 4.99 17.38 -9.24
C ALA A 100 4.19 17.67 -7.95
N PRO A 101 3.42 16.72 -7.39
CA PRO A 101 2.91 16.86 -6.05
C PRO A 101 3.96 16.39 -5.03
N GLN A 102 4.55 17.30 -4.28
CA GLN A 102 4.26 17.55 -2.86
C GLN A 102 5.39 18.38 -2.22
N ASN A 103 4.95 19.35 -1.43
CA ASN A 103 5.63 20.03 -0.32
C ASN A 103 6.78 21.01 -0.66
N PRO A 104 6.51 22.33 -0.64
CA PRO A 104 7.55 23.33 -0.39
C PRO A 104 7.62 23.68 1.12
N PRO A 105 8.79 23.59 1.78
CA PRO A 105 8.97 24.20 3.09
C PRO A 105 8.96 25.72 3.01
N ALA A 106 8.62 26.33 4.14
CA ALA A 106 8.42 27.75 4.33
C ALA A 106 9.64 28.62 3.95
N GLY A 107 9.34 29.71 3.24
CA GLY A 107 10.03 30.99 3.33
C GLY A 107 11.46 31.05 2.84
N GLU A 108 11.67 31.64 1.66
CA GLU A 108 12.79 32.57 1.46
C GLU A 108 12.45 33.55 0.35
N SER A 109 12.50 34.83 0.71
CA SER A 109 12.40 35.98 -0.17
C SER A 109 13.60 36.03 -1.11
N CYS A 110 13.38 36.22 -2.41
CA CYS A 110 14.42 36.77 -3.28
C CYS A 110 13.78 37.74 -4.27
N SER A 111 13.86 39.01 -3.89
CA SER A 111 13.61 40.18 -4.72
C SER A 111 14.62 40.26 -5.86
N CYS A 112 14.14 40.42 -7.09
CA CYS A 112 14.77 41.12 -8.22
C CYS A 112 13.89 40.84 -9.44
N GLY A 113 13.27 41.77 -10.14
CA GLY A 113 13.22 43.22 -10.12
C GLY A 113 12.40 43.58 -11.37
N SER A 114 11.40 44.44 -11.20
CA SER A 114 10.70 45.23 -12.24
C SER A 114 10.36 44.56 -13.57
N CYS A 115 9.07 44.23 -13.73
CA CYS A 115 8.30 44.52 -14.95
C CYS A 115 6.84 44.73 -14.56
#